data_AF-D4YV66-F1
#
_entry.id   AF-D4YV66-F1
#
_cell.length_a   1.000
_cell.length_b   1.000
_cell.length_c   1.000
_cell.angle_alpha   90.00
_cell.angle_beta   90.00
_cell.angle_gamma   90.00
#
_symmetry.space_group_name_H-M   'P 1'
#
loop_
_entity.id
_entity.type
_entity.pdbx_description
1 polymer ?
#
loop_
_entity_poly.entity_id
_entity_poly.type
_entity_poly.pdbx_seq_one_letter_code
_entity_poly.pdbx_strand_id
1 'polypeptide(L)'
;MVPLLVISTLVGFIPVNVPNYYIVPFLALGMAMQSGTFRKIDGLGYSNVFTSGNLRKTVLSWSQFYILDDESQRASGKDYLIIVLPFTFGALISALMQKCLGIRTIWIASMILIMANIAYGVLVKQKYRSEK
;
A
#
# COMPACT_ATOMS: atom_id res chain seq x y z
N MET A 1 -2.46 -5.06 9.27
CA MET A 1 -1.94 -3.68 9.21
C MET A 1 -1.31 -3.23 10.53
N VAL A 2 -1.90 -3.57 11.68
CA VAL A 2 -1.37 -3.21 13.01
C VAL A 2 0.13 -3.57 13.23
N PRO A 3 0.64 -4.75 12.85
CA PRO A 3 2.06 -5.07 13.06
C PRO A 3 2.99 -4.08 12.36
N LEU A 4 2.70 -3.75 11.09
CA LEU A 4 3.50 -2.78 10.34
C LEU A 4 3.44 -1.39 10.96
N LEU A 5 2.27 -0.96 11.46
CA LEU A 5 2.11 0.32 12.15
C LEU A 5 2.98 0.42 13.41
N VAL A 6 2.99 -0.63 14.24
CA VAL A 6 3.82 -0.66 15.46
C VAL A 6 5.29 -0.57 15.08
N ILE A 7 5.73 -1.40 14.13
CA ILE A 7 7.14 -1.45 13.70
C ILE A 7 7.56 -0.10 13.09
N SER A 8 6.77 0.47 12.18
CA SER A 8 7.11 1.74 11.52
C SER A 8 7.17 2.91 12.51
N THR A 9 6.34 2.90 13.55
CA THR A 9 6.36 3.91 14.62
C THR A 9 7.64 3.83 15.44
N LEU A 10 8.04 2.61 15.84
CA LEU A 10 9.26 2.35 16.62
C LEU A 10 10.52 2.72 15.84
N VAL A 11 10.57 2.42 14.54
CA VAL A 11 11.75 2.69 13.70
C VAL A 11 12.10 4.18 13.65
N GLY A 12 11.13 5.09 13.70
CA GLY A 12 11.41 6.53 13.69
C GLY A 12 12.12 7.04 14.96
N PHE A 13 12.17 6.25 16.03
CA PHE A 13 12.94 6.55 17.24
C PHE A 13 14.37 5.98 17.20
N ILE A 14 14.70 5.13 16.22
CA ILE A 14 16.00 4.50 16.13
C ILE A 14 17.04 5.55 15.71
N PRO A 15 18.19 5.65 16.40
CA PRO A 15 19.26 6.57 16.01
C PRO A 15 19.85 6.20 14.63
N VAL A 16 20.26 7.22 13.87
CA VAL A 16 20.73 7.08 12.47
C VAL A 16 22.04 6.29 12.35
N ASN A 17 22.78 6.09 13.44
CA ASN A 17 23.99 5.29 13.46
C ASN A 17 23.71 3.77 13.43
N VAL A 18 22.47 3.34 13.66
CA VAL A 18 22.10 1.93 13.60
C VAL A 18 22.01 1.47 12.14
N PRO A 19 22.74 0.42 11.74
CA PRO A 19 22.69 -0.07 10.37
C PRO A 19 21.29 -0.56 9.96
N ASN A 20 20.89 -0.23 8.72
CA ASN A 20 19.57 -0.57 8.18
C ASN A 20 19.27 -2.08 8.16
N TYR A 21 20.27 -2.95 8.12
CA TYR A 21 20.06 -4.40 8.08
C TYR A 21 19.41 -4.95 9.37
N TYR A 22 19.50 -4.23 10.49
CA TYR A 22 18.76 -4.57 11.70
C TYR A 22 17.28 -4.17 11.64
N ILE A 23 16.93 -3.20 10.80
CA ILE A 23 15.61 -2.58 10.73
C ILE A 23 14.75 -3.24 9.65
N VAL A 24 15.33 -3.46 8.47
CA VAL A 24 14.65 -3.95 7.27
C VAL A 24 13.92 -5.29 7.51
N PRO A 25 14.47 -6.30 8.22
CA PRO A 25 13.76 -7.56 8.45
C PRO A 25 12.42 -7.40 9.19
N PHE A 26 12.35 -6.50 10.18
CA PHE A 26 11.11 -6.24 10.92
C PHE A 26 10.07 -5.55 10.03
N LEU A 27 10.49 -4.55 9.25
CA LEU A 27 9.60 -3.91 8.28
C LEU A 27 9.09 -4.92 7.24
N ALA A 28 9.96 -5.79 6.74
CA ALA A 28 9.61 -6.85 5.80
C ALA A 28 8.60 -7.84 6.40
N LEU A 29 8.75 -8.22 7.67
CA LEU A 29 7.78 -9.05 8.40
C LEU A 29 6.40 -8.36 8.44
N GLY A 30 6.35 -7.08 8.82
CA GLY A 30 5.11 -6.30 8.86
C GLY A 30 4.44 -6.22 7.49
N MET A 31 5.23 -6.01 6.43
CA MET A 31 4.74 -6.00 5.05
C MET A 31 4.24 -7.38 4.61
N ALA A 32 4.92 -8.47 4.95
CA ALA A 32 4.50 -9.83 4.62
C ALA A 32 3.12 -10.16 5.22
N MET A 33 2.91 -9.82 6.50
CA MET A 33 1.61 -9.99 7.16
C MET A 33 0.50 -9.16 6.49
N GLN A 34 0.82 -7.93 6.07
CA GLN A 34 -0.13 -7.10 5.34
C GLN A 34 -0.45 -7.66 3.95
N SER A 35 0.53 -8.21 3.25
CA SER A 35 0.37 -8.77 1.90
C SER A 35 -0.63 -9.93 1.87
N GLY A 36 -0.67 -10.75 2.92
CA GLY A 36 -1.65 -11.82 3.03
C GLY A 36 -3.11 -11.35 3.21
N THR A 37 -3.31 -10.15 3.77
CA THR A 37 -4.63 -9.71 4.25
C THR A 37 -5.49 -9.05 3.15
N PHE A 38 -4.87 -8.21 2.30
CA PHE A 38 -5.60 -7.49 1.24
C PHE A 38 -5.04 -7.85 -0.12
N ARG A 39 -5.73 -8.77 -0.81
CA ARG A 39 -5.28 -9.35 -2.07
C ARG A 39 -6.24 -9.14 -3.23
N LYS A 40 -7.41 -8.55 -2.98
CA LYS A 40 -8.45 -8.35 -4.01
C LYS A 40 -9.08 -6.97 -3.91
N ILE A 41 -9.34 -6.38 -5.07
CA ILE A 41 -10.20 -5.20 -5.27
C ILE A 41 -11.23 -5.60 -6.32
N ASP A 42 -12.52 -5.44 -6.05
CA ASP A 42 -13.60 -5.84 -6.98
C ASP A 42 -13.42 -7.24 -7.61
N GLY A 43 -12.95 -8.20 -6.81
CA GLY A 43 -12.65 -9.57 -7.25
C GLY A 43 -11.31 -9.75 -7.97
N LEU A 44 -10.71 -8.67 -8.48
CA LEU A 44 -9.41 -8.65 -9.14
C LEU A 44 -8.27 -8.80 -8.14
N GLY A 45 -7.41 -9.79 -8.37
CA GLY A 45 -6.23 -9.99 -7.55
C GLY A 45 -5.22 -8.84 -7.71
N TYR A 46 -4.79 -8.21 -6.63
CA TYR A 46 -3.76 -7.17 -6.64
C TYR A 46 -2.73 -7.39 -5.54
N SER A 47 -1.59 -6.71 -5.64
CA SER A 47 -0.57 -6.66 -4.61
C SER A 47 -0.64 -5.33 -3.87
N ASN A 48 -0.83 -5.35 -2.56
CA ASN A 48 -0.87 -4.13 -1.74
C ASN A 48 0.51 -3.60 -1.33
N VAL A 49 1.55 -4.43 -1.36
CA VAL A 49 2.92 -4.08 -0.96
C VAL A 49 3.81 -3.74 -2.16
N PHE A 50 3.58 -4.37 -3.31
CA PHE A 50 4.43 -4.22 -4.50
C PHE A 50 3.63 -3.67 -5.69
N THR A 51 4.10 -2.56 -6.27
CA THR A 51 3.41 -1.94 -7.42
C THR A 51 3.74 -2.60 -8.76
N SER A 52 4.93 -3.18 -8.94
CA SER A 52 5.38 -3.67 -10.25
C SER A 52 4.43 -4.70 -10.87
N GLY A 53 3.88 -5.60 -10.05
CA GLY A 53 2.88 -6.58 -10.48
C GLY A 53 1.56 -5.91 -10.89
N ASN A 54 1.14 -4.87 -10.19
CA ASN A 54 -0.07 -4.12 -10.53
C ASN A 54 0.14 -3.29 -11.79
N LEU A 55 1.30 -2.64 -11.95
CA LEU A 55 1.66 -1.91 -13.16
C LEU A 55 1.64 -2.81 -14.40
N ARG A 56 2.21 -4.02 -14.31
CA ARG A 56 2.11 -5.01 -15.39
C ARG A 56 0.65 -5.32 -15.74
N LYS A 57 -0.21 -5.52 -14.74
CA LYS A 57 -1.64 -5.78 -14.95
C LYS A 57 -2.38 -4.58 -15.55
N THR A 58 -2.04 -3.36 -15.14
CA THR A 58 -2.52 -2.12 -15.76
C THR A 58 -2.19 -2.09 -17.24
N VAL A 59 -0.91 -2.27 -17.58
CA VAL A 59 -0.44 -2.23 -18.98
C VAL A 59 -1.10 -3.32 -19.81
N LEU A 60 -1.22 -4.56 -19.30
CA LEU A 60 -1.87 -5.65 -20.01
C LEU A 60 -3.37 -5.38 -20.24
N SER A 61 -4.09 -4.88 -19.24
CA SER A 61 -5.52 -4.60 -19.36
C SER A 61 -5.79 -3.47 -20.35
N TRP A 62 -4.99 -2.40 -20.32
CA TRP A 62 -5.09 -1.31 -21.30
C TRP A 62 -4.64 -1.72 -22.69
N SER A 63 -3.62 -2.58 -22.81
CA SER A 63 -3.21 -3.14 -24.10
C SER A 63 -4.32 -4.00 -24.72
N GLN A 64 -5.01 -4.82 -23.94
CA GLN A 64 -6.15 -5.60 -24.42
C GLN A 64 -7.32 -4.71 -24.83
N PHE A 65 -7.58 -3.66 -24.05
CA PHE A 65 -8.60 -2.68 -24.39
C PHE A 65 -8.32 -1.93 -25.71
N TYR A 66 -7.12 -1.38 -25.89
CA TYR A 66 -6.81 -0.51 -27.03
C TYR A 66 -6.33 -1.24 -28.30
N ILE A 67 -5.72 -2.43 -28.16
CA ILE A 67 -5.14 -3.17 -29.30
C ILE A 67 -6.07 -4.31 -29.75
N LEU A 68 -6.72 -4.98 -28.80
CA LEU A 68 -7.60 -6.12 -29.06
C LEU A 68 -9.08 -5.73 -29.02
N ASP A 69 -9.40 -4.43 -28.86
CA ASP A 69 -10.75 -3.87 -28.74
C ASP A 69 -11.64 -4.60 -27.71
N ASP A 70 -11.02 -5.15 -26.66
CA ASP A 70 -11.74 -5.84 -25.59
C ASP A 70 -12.22 -4.84 -24.53
N GLU A 71 -13.44 -4.32 -24.74
CA GLU A 71 -14.13 -3.40 -23.83
C GLU A 71 -14.26 -3.93 -22.41
N SER A 72 -14.27 -5.26 -22.20
CA SER A 72 -14.40 -5.86 -20.86
C SER A 72 -13.20 -5.53 -19.95
N GLN A 73 -12.03 -5.27 -20.55
CA GLN A 73 -10.79 -5.02 -19.82
C GLN A 73 -10.62 -3.57 -19.37
N ARG A 74 -11.49 -2.66 -19.84
CA ARG A 74 -11.44 -1.24 -19.48
C ARG A 74 -11.61 -0.99 -17.98
N ALA A 75 -12.53 -1.71 -17.34
CA ALA A 75 -12.78 -1.58 -15.91
C ALA A 75 -11.55 -2.03 -15.11
N SER A 76 -11.05 -3.24 -15.37
CA SER A 76 -9.82 -3.78 -14.76
C SER A 76 -8.62 -2.85 -14.95
N GLY A 77 -8.45 -2.29 -16.15
CA GLY A 77 -7.37 -1.34 -16.45
C GLY A 77 -7.44 -0.06 -15.61
N LYS A 78 -8.65 0.48 -15.39
CA LYS A 78 -8.87 1.61 -14.49
C LYS A 78 -8.58 1.25 -13.04
N ASP A 79 -9.07 0.10 -12.58
CA ASP A 79 -8.92 -0.32 -11.17
C ASP A 79 -7.45 -0.50 -10.79
N TYR A 80 -6.66 -1.18 -11.64
CA TYR A 80 -5.22 -1.30 -11.39
C TYR A 80 -4.50 0.05 -11.49
N LEU A 81 -4.91 0.93 -12.41
CA LEU A 81 -4.31 2.26 -12.55
C LEU A 81 -4.54 3.13 -11.29
N ILE A 82 -5.75 3.09 -10.72
CA ILE A 82 -6.10 3.77 -9.46
C ILE A 82 -5.22 3.26 -8.29
N ILE A 83 -4.73 2.02 -8.33
CA ILE A 83 -3.79 1.50 -7.32
C ILE A 83 -2.35 1.96 -7.59
N VAL A 84 -1.92 1.92 -8.85
CA VAL A 84 -0.53 2.20 -9.25
C VAL A 84 -0.17 3.68 -9.08
N LEU A 85 -1.10 4.60 -9.39
CA LEU A 85 -0.83 6.03 -9.31
C LEU A 85 -0.52 6.51 -7.87
N PRO A 86 -1.39 6.28 -6.85
CA PRO A 86 -1.10 6.69 -5.47
C PRO A 86 0.16 6.02 -4.91
N PHE A 87 0.44 4.77 -5.27
CA PHE A 87 1.68 4.11 -4.85
C PHE A 87 2.91 4.84 -5.40
N THR A 88 2.90 5.16 -6.70
CA THR A 88 4.03 5.80 -7.38
C THR A 88 4.24 7.23 -6.87
N PHE A 89 3.17 8.02 -6.77
CA PHE A 89 3.24 9.37 -6.22
C PHE A 89 3.62 9.35 -4.74
N GLY A 90 3.10 8.41 -3.95
CA GLY A 90 3.46 8.25 -2.54
C GLY A 90 4.95 7.97 -2.36
N ALA A 91 5.53 7.08 -3.18
CA ALA A 91 6.98 6.80 -3.16
C ALA A 91 7.80 8.04 -3.54
N LEU A 92 7.38 8.78 -4.58
CA LEU A 92 8.05 10.00 -5.03
C LEU A 92 8.02 11.10 -3.96
N ILE A 93 6.83 11.37 -3.40
CA ILE A 93 6.66 12.35 -2.32
C ILE A 93 7.48 11.93 -1.10
N SER A 94 7.44 10.66 -0.71
CA SER A 94 8.24 10.14 0.41
C SER A 94 9.74 10.36 0.19
N ALA A 95 10.26 10.12 -1.01
CA ALA A 95 11.67 10.34 -1.34
C ALA A 95 12.07 11.83 -1.24
N LEU A 96 11.18 12.74 -1.62
CA LEU A 96 11.39 14.18 -1.46
C LEU A 96 11.38 14.59 0.01
N MET A 97 10.42 14.08 0.79
CA MET A 97 10.31 14.38 2.23
C MET A 97 11.49 13.83 3.03
N GLN A 98 12.07 12.71 2.60
CA GLN A 98 13.24 12.11 3.24
C GLN A 98 14.46 13.03 3.24
N LYS A 99 14.58 13.97 2.27
CA LYS A 99 15.65 14.98 2.25
C LYS A 99 15.55 15.96 3.42
N CYS A 100 14.34 16.24 3.92
CA CYS A 100 14.11 17.19 5.00
C CYS A 100 13.99 16.51 6.37
N LEU A 101 13.32 15.34 6.43
CA LEU A 101 12.97 14.67 7.69
C LEU A 101 13.85 13.46 8.01
N GLY A 102 14.68 13.00 7.08
CA GLY A 102 15.54 11.82 7.26
C GLY A 102 14.73 10.58 7.65
N ILE A 103 15.20 9.86 8.67
CA ILE A 103 14.55 8.65 9.19
C ILE A 103 13.13 8.92 9.73
N ARG A 104 12.85 10.14 10.20
CA ARG A 104 11.55 10.51 10.78
C ARG A 104 10.42 10.56 9.75
N THR A 105 10.74 10.55 8.45
CA THR A 105 9.75 10.40 7.37
C THR A 105 8.84 9.20 7.56
N ILE A 106 9.34 8.12 8.20
CA ILE A 106 8.56 6.91 8.46
C ILE A 106 7.34 7.14 9.38
N TRP A 107 7.34 8.21 10.19
CA TRP A 107 6.18 8.57 10.99
C TRP A 107 5.00 9.05 10.14
N ILE A 108 5.25 9.61 8.96
CA ILE A 108 4.19 10.00 8.02
C ILE A 108 3.48 8.73 7.53
N ALA A 109 4.23 7.71 7.14
CA ALA A 109 3.66 6.41 6.79
C ALA A 109 2.87 5.81 7.95
N SER A 110 3.37 5.95 9.19
CA SER A 110 2.67 5.49 10.41
C SER A 110 1.35 6.24 10.62
N MET A 111 1.31 7.56 10.43
CA MET A 111 0.08 8.35 10.52
C MET A 111 -0.95 7.94 9.45
N ILE A 112 -0.51 7.69 8.22
CA ILE A 112 -1.39 7.18 7.15
C ILE A 112 -1.95 5.80 7.51
N LEU A 113 -1.12 4.92 8.07
CA LEU A 113 -1.57 3.61 8.55
C LEU A 113 -2.58 3.73 9.69
N ILE A 114 -2.41 4.68 10.63
CA ILE A 114 -3.40 4.92 11.70
C ILE A 114 -4.76 5.29 11.07
N MET A 115 -4.77 6.26 10.16
CA MET A 115 -6.01 6.67 9.47
C MET A 115 -6.67 5.49 8.74
N ALA A 116 -5.89 4.68 8.02
CA ALA A 116 -6.39 3.52 7.31
C ALA A 116 -6.98 2.45 8.26
N ASN A 117 -6.34 2.18 9.40
CA ASN A 117 -6.86 1.23 10.40
C ASN A 117 -8.15 1.73 11.04
N ILE A 118 -8.25 3.04 11.35
CA ILE A 118 -9.48 3.64 11.89
C ILE A 118 -10.61 3.53 10.87
N ALA A 119 -10.37 3.94 9.63
CA ALA A 119 -11.36 3.87 8.56
C ALA A 119 -11.86 2.43 8.35
N TYR A 120 -10.93 1.46 8.29
CA TYR A 120 -11.28 0.04 8.17
C TYR A 120 -12.11 -0.44 9.38
N GLY A 121 -11.72 -0.09 10.60
CA GLY A 121 -12.47 -0.44 11.81
C GLY A 121 -13.89 0.13 11.84
N VAL A 122 -14.08 1.37 11.37
CA VAL A 122 -15.40 2.00 11.24
C VAL A 122 -16.25 1.25 10.21
N LEU A 123 -15.69 0.94 9.04
CA LEU A 123 -16.41 0.20 7.98
C LEU A 123 -16.84 -1.20 8.45
N VAL A 124 -15.97 -1.93 9.14
CA VAL A 124 -16.30 -3.25 9.70
C VAL A 124 -17.41 -3.14 10.75
N LYS A 125 -17.35 -2.13 11.63
CA LYS A 125 -18.38 -1.89 12.64
C LYS A 125 -19.73 -1.52 12.01
N GLN A 126 -19.72 -0.72 10.94
CA GLN A 126 -20.94 -0.36 10.20
C GLN A 126 -21.57 -1.58 9.54
N LYS A 127 -20.77 -2.41 8.86
CA LYS A 127 -21.25 -3.66 8.25
C LYS A 127 -21.88 -4.60 9.27
N TYR A 128 -21.20 -4.82 10.41
CA TYR A 128 -21.74 -5.66 11.48
C TYR A 128 -23.02 -5.10 12.10
N ARG A 129 -23.20 -3.77 12.08
CA ARG A 129 -24.42 -3.11 12.57
C ARG A 129 -25.57 -3.20 11.57
N SER A 130 -25.33 -3.19 10.25
CA SER A 130 -26.40 -3.31 9.25
C SER A 130 -26.89 -4.74 9.04
N GLU A 131 -26.10 -5.74 9.45
CA GLU A 131 -26.48 -7.15 9.44
C GLU A 131 -27.30 -7.58 10.69
N LYS A 132 -27.49 -6.67 11.66
CA LYS A 132 -28.41 -6.84 12.80
C LYS A 132 -29.71 -6.11 12.55
#